data_AF-A0A937SBR3-F1
#
_entry.id   AF-A0A937SBR3-F1
#
_cell.length_a   1.000
_cell.length_b   1.000
_cell.length_c   1.000
_cell.angle_alpha   90.00
_cell.angle_beta   90.00
_cell.angle_gamma   90.00
#
_symmetry.space_group_name_H-M   'P 1'
#
loop_
_entity.id
_entity.type
_entity.pdbx_description
1 polymer ?
#
loop_
_entity_poly.entity_id
_entity_poly.type
_entity_poly.pdbx_seq_one_letter_code
_entity_poly.pdbx_strand_id
1 'polypeptide(L)'
;MISIPRLLVILLLCTSSAINAQTQFDVFEASIPEIRSALEQGRLSSVQLVQQYLDRIQAYDRQGPRLNSIVRLNADALDIARALDEERQRTGSRGPLHGVPIVVKDNYNTDDMPTTGGSVALANFVPSENAAQIDKLIQAGAIILAKTNLHEYAYGITSIGSLLGQTRNPYDPRRVPGGSSGGTGAAVAASFAAAGFGSDTCGSIRIPSAFNNLIGLRPSKGLSSIYGILPLSHTQDVAGPLARSAEDLAIILDVVIGYDARDEATAIVQGASLPGFVERLGSVDLAGLRIGRLQEYFEGTDANLRRSLEDALDWYEQQGAEIIDVEIPDMADLIRRSGLIGHEFKPDIDQYLAQFSVDENLNLNLNSIVSQGLYHEAVGGVLSRSNESKLDEQAYQLAIATRAQLRKAIEAVIAELALDAIAYPTIKRTQVFTGEAQAGSNCSLSANSGLPALSMPVGFTGNGLPVGLELLGGFLQDAELLAMAYAYEQALTPRRAPSTTPPLESGLASRAQTFSLSFERSSIRLWAEFEFDVLTNLFHFDIRKEPGSSGIVHAATLVIDRDEDGDAQDPIVLNLLPPDTDAAQGNHFMSAQFRDAVVDRRVYLRVFADSFPRTGVAQLLE
;
A
#
# COMPACT_ATOMS: atom_id res chain seq x y z
N MET A 1 57.54 31.71 -65.70
CA MET A 1 57.38 30.62 -64.71
C MET A 1 56.10 30.93 -63.93
N ILE A 2 54.95 30.39 -64.36
CA ILE A 2 54.28 29.19 -63.78
C ILE A 2 53.95 29.45 -62.30
N SER A 3 52.72 29.51 -61.78
CA SER A 3 51.57 28.60 -61.96
C SER A 3 50.29 29.22 -61.35
N ILE A 4 49.12 28.82 -61.84
CA ILE A 4 47.80 28.97 -61.19
C ILE A 4 47.53 27.71 -60.35
N PRO A 5 46.99 27.81 -59.13
CA PRO A 5 46.10 26.77 -58.60
C PRO A 5 44.81 27.37 -58.00
N ARG A 6 43.64 26.99 -58.53
CA ARG A 6 42.72 25.97 -58.01
C ARG A 6 42.15 26.30 -56.62
N LEU A 7 40.94 26.87 -56.63
CA LEU A 7 40.04 27.01 -55.49
C LEU A 7 39.47 25.63 -55.13
N LEU A 8 39.75 25.12 -53.94
CA LEU A 8 39.18 23.90 -53.39
C LEU A 8 37.96 24.26 -52.54
N VAL A 9 36.76 23.84 -52.95
CA VAL A 9 35.54 23.94 -52.14
C VAL A 9 35.51 22.72 -51.21
N ILE A 10 35.65 22.96 -49.90
CA ILE A 10 35.42 21.94 -48.87
C ILE A 10 33.96 22.06 -48.42
N LEU A 11 33.15 21.07 -48.76
CA LEU A 11 31.80 20.88 -48.22
C LEU A 11 31.95 20.24 -46.82
N LEU A 12 31.73 21.00 -45.75
CA LEU A 12 31.56 20.42 -44.40
C LEU A 12 30.13 19.89 -44.27
N LEU A 13 29.99 18.57 -44.17
CA LEU A 13 28.80 17.90 -43.67
C LEU A 13 28.74 18.09 -42.14
N CYS A 14 27.97 19.07 -41.68
CA CYS A 14 27.55 19.14 -40.28
C CYS A 14 26.42 18.14 -40.06
N THR A 15 26.75 16.92 -39.61
CA THR A 15 25.78 16.07 -38.91
C THR A 15 25.62 16.64 -37.51
N SER A 16 24.62 17.49 -37.33
CA SER A 16 24.14 17.88 -36.01
C SER A 16 23.47 16.67 -35.37
N SER A 17 24.22 15.90 -34.59
CA SER A 17 23.65 15.00 -33.59
C SER A 17 22.93 15.89 -32.58
N ALA A 18 21.63 16.07 -32.74
CA ALA A 18 20.78 16.58 -31.70
C ALA A 18 20.80 15.54 -30.58
N ILE A 19 21.68 15.75 -29.60
CA ILE A 19 21.56 15.16 -28.29
C ILE A 19 20.30 15.80 -27.70
N ASN A 20 19.14 15.20 -27.98
CA ASN A 20 17.96 15.45 -27.17
C ASN A 20 18.29 14.89 -25.79
N ALA A 21 18.72 15.76 -24.89
CA ALA A 21 18.61 15.54 -23.47
C ALA A 21 17.11 15.50 -23.14
N GLN A 22 16.46 14.39 -23.49
CA GLN A 22 15.09 14.11 -23.11
C GLN A 22 15.17 13.83 -21.62
N THR A 23 14.62 14.72 -20.81
CA THR A 23 14.44 14.49 -19.38
C THR A 23 13.77 13.14 -19.20
N GLN A 24 14.49 12.18 -18.63
CA GLN A 24 14.01 10.81 -18.43
C GLN A 24 12.89 10.87 -17.39
N PHE A 25 11.64 10.67 -17.83
CA PHE A 25 10.51 10.51 -16.92
C PHE A 25 10.76 9.31 -16.00
N ASP A 26 10.49 9.45 -14.70
CA ASP A 26 10.58 8.40 -13.70
C ASP A 26 9.17 8.10 -13.16
N VAL A 27 8.80 6.83 -13.11
CA VAL A 27 7.52 6.36 -12.55
C VAL A 27 7.42 6.44 -11.03
N PHE A 28 8.56 6.61 -10.33
CA PHE A 28 8.58 6.71 -8.87
C PHE A 28 7.75 7.90 -8.40
N GLU A 29 6.69 7.62 -7.62
CA GLU A 29 5.73 8.60 -7.09
C GLU A 29 4.98 9.43 -8.15
N ALA A 30 5.11 9.11 -9.44
CA ALA A 30 4.38 9.82 -10.49
C ALA A 30 2.87 9.61 -10.36
N SER A 31 2.11 10.70 -10.50
CA SER A 31 0.65 10.69 -10.51
C SER A 31 0.07 10.34 -11.89
N ILE A 32 -1.18 9.91 -11.95
CA ILE A 32 -1.89 9.65 -13.20
C ILE A 32 -1.93 10.90 -14.09
N PRO A 33 -2.22 12.12 -13.59
CA PRO A 33 -2.09 13.35 -14.37
C PRO A 33 -0.69 13.58 -14.97
N GLU A 34 0.38 13.33 -14.21
CA GLU A 34 1.76 13.49 -14.69
C GLU A 34 2.12 12.46 -15.77
N ILE A 35 1.74 11.20 -15.55
CA ILE A 35 1.89 10.10 -16.52
C ILE A 35 1.15 10.45 -17.81
N ARG A 36 -0.13 10.84 -17.70
CA ARG A 36 -0.96 11.24 -18.84
C ARG A 36 -0.32 12.38 -19.61
N SER A 37 0.12 13.43 -18.92
CA SER A 37 0.80 14.59 -19.53
C SER A 37 2.07 14.17 -20.27
N ALA A 38 2.87 13.27 -19.71
CA ALA A 38 4.07 12.75 -20.37
C ALA A 38 3.76 11.93 -21.63
N LEU A 39 2.71 11.09 -21.58
CA LEU A 39 2.23 10.30 -22.71
C LEU A 39 1.67 11.18 -23.83
N GLU A 40 0.86 12.19 -23.50
CA GLU A 40 0.26 13.13 -24.47
C GLU A 40 1.32 14.01 -25.15
N GLN A 41 2.39 14.37 -24.44
CA GLN A 41 3.49 15.18 -24.96
C GLN A 41 4.56 14.35 -25.69
N GLY A 42 4.43 13.02 -25.75
CA GLY A 42 5.43 12.13 -26.33
C GLY A 42 6.77 12.14 -25.59
N ARG A 43 6.80 12.58 -24.33
CA ARG A 43 7.98 12.47 -23.45
C ARG A 43 8.21 11.04 -22.96
N LEU A 44 7.15 10.24 -22.97
CA LEU A 44 7.10 8.85 -22.57
C LEU A 44 6.12 8.12 -23.49
N SER A 45 6.36 6.83 -23.77
CA SER A 45 5.38 5.92 -24.37
C SER A 45 4.85 4.94 -23.32
N SER A 46 3.67 4.35 -23.54
CA SER A 46 3.08 3.35 -22.65
C SER A 46 3.99 2.12 -22.52
N VAL A 47 4.69 1.72 -23.60
CA VAL A 47 5.70 0.65 -23.55
C VAL A 47 6.85 1.01 -22.59
N GLN A 48 7.37 2.24 -22.68
CA GLN A 48 8.43 2.70 -21.77
C GLN A 48 7.93 2.77 -20.32
N LEU A 49 6.70 3.22 -20.12
CA LEU A 49 6.04 3.29 -18.82
C LEU A 49 5.88 1.90 -18.18
N VAL A 50 5.36 0.92 -18.93
CA VAL A 50 5.25 -0.47 -18.48
C VAL A 50 6.62 -1.05 -18.14
N GLN A 51 7.63 -0.81 -18.98
CA GLN A 51 8.98 -1.31 -18.73
C GLN A 51 9.54 -0.77 -17.39
N GLN A 52 9.39 0.52 -17.11
CA GLN A 52 9.86 1.10 -15.84
C GLN A 52 9.18 0.47 -14.61
N TYR A 53 7.88 0.18 -14.67
CA TYR A 53 7.20 -0.53 -13.59
C TYR A 53 7.67 -1.99 -13.46
N LEU A 54 7.88 -2.69 -14.57
CA LEU A 54 8.44 -4.06 -14.56
C LEU A 54 9.83 -4.10 -13.94
N ASP A 55 10.69 -3.11 -14.25
CA ASP A 55 12.03 -2.99 -13.67
C ASP A 55 11.96 -2.81 -12.15
N ARG A 56 11.02 -1.99 -11.66
CA ARG A 56 10.77 -1.81 -10.21
C ARG A 56 10.27 -3.09 -9.53
N ILE A 57 9.34 -3.80 -10.16
CA ILE A 57 8.85 -5.09 -9.65
C ILE A 57 9.99 -6.10 -9.55
N GLN A 58 10.82 -6.20 -10.59
CA GLN A 58 11.99 -7.08 -10.59
C GLN A 58 12.97 -6.74 -9.46
N ALA A 59 13.24 -5.45 -9.26
CA ALA A 59 14.18 -4.96 -8.26
C ALA A 59 13.73 -5.20 -6.81
N TYR A 60 12.43 -5.12 -6.53
CA TYR A 60 11.95 -5.00 -5.14
C TYR A 60 10.92 -6.05 -4.70
N ASP A 61 10.18 -6.67 -5.62
CA ASP A 61 9.14 -7.64 -5.24
C ASP A 61 9.74 -8.99 -4.82
N ARG A 62 10.70 -9.49 -5.60
CA ARG A 62 11.40 -10.78 -5.36
C ARG A 62 12.85 -10.63 -4.94
N GLN A 63 13.42 -9.46 -5.20
CA GLN A 63 14.77 -9.05 -4.81
C GLN A 63 14.67 -7.91 -3.78
N GLY A 64 15.80 -7.36 -3.34
CA GLY A 64 15.81 -6.27 -2.35
C GLY A 64 14.99 -6.60 -1.08
N PRO A 65 13.95 -5.81 -0.73
CA PRO A 65 13.10 -6.08 0.44
C PRO A 65 12.27 -7.37 0.34
N ARG A 66 12.13 -7.93 -0.87
CA ARG A 66 11.31 -9.11 -1.19
C ARG A 66 9.86 -8.94 -0.74
N LEU A 67 9.22 -7.87 -1.23
CA LEU A 67 7.84 -7.53 -0.83
C LEU A 67 6.83 -8.66 -1.07
N ASN A 68 7.08 -9.50 -2.08
CA ASN A 68 6.25 -10.67 -2.40
C ASN A 68 4.75 -10.32 -2.56
N SER A 69 4.52 -9.22 -3.26
CA SER A 69 3.23 -8.57 -3.49
C SER A 69 2.61 -8.91 -4.84
N ILE A 70 3.39 -9.37 -5.81
CA ILE A 70 2.92 -9.73 -7.16
C ILE A 70 2.77 -11.26 -7.28
N VAL A 71 1.54 -11.75 -7.48
CA VAL A 71 1.27 -13.16 -7.78
C VAL A 71 1.72 -13.50 -9.19
N ARG A 72 1.35 -12.65 -10.17
CA ARG A 72 1.62 -12.89 -11.58
C ARG A 72 1.64 -11.58 -12.37
N LEU A 73 2.57 -11.48 -13.31
CA LEU A 73 2.60 -10.41 -14.31
C LEU A 73 1.74 -10.79 -15.51
N ASN A 74 1.07 -9.82 -16.13
CA ASN A 74 0.42 -10.02 -17.41
C ASN A 74 1.50 -10.16 -18.50
N ALA A 75 1.54 -11.32 -19.15
CA ALA A 75 2.52 -11.63 -20.19
C ALA A 75 2.39 -10.72 -21.42
N ASP A 76 1.19 -10.21 -21.68
CA ASP A 76 0.87 -9.39 -22.85
C ASP A 76 0.95 -7.88 -22.56
N ALA A 77 1.34 -7.47 -21.34
CA ALA A 77 1.32 -6.06 -20.90
C ALA A 77 2.09 -5.12 -21.85
N LEU A 78 3.26 -5.53 -22.35
CA LEU A 78 4.06 -4.74 -23.29
C LEU A 78 3.44 -4.67 -24.69
N ASP A 79 2.75 -5.72 -25.12
CA ASP A 79 2.08 -5.76 -26.42
C ASP A 79 0.79 -4.92 -26.39
N ILE A 80 0.03 -5.00 -25.29
CA ILE A 80 -1.11 -4.12 -25.01
C ILE A 80 -0.64 -2.66 -24.97
N ALA A 81 0.47 -2.37 -24.30
CA ALA A 81 1.03 -1.02 -24.25
C ALA A 81 1.38 -0.47 -25.63
N ARG A 82 1.97 -1.30 -26.49
CA ARG A 82 2.30 -0.93 -27.87
C ARG A 82 1.04 -0.63 -28.70
N ALA A 83 0.01 -1.47 -28.58
CA ALA A 83 -1.27 -1.26 -29.25
C ALA A 83 -1.94 0.05 -28.80
N LEU A 84 -1.88 0.38 -27.51
CA LEU A 84 -2.41 1.64 -26.96
C LEU A 84 -1.59 2.86 -27.42
N ASP A 85 -0.27 2.74 -27.54
CA ASP A 85 0.58 3.80 -28.13
C ASP A 85 0.20 4.06 -29.60
N GLU A 86 0.00 3.01 -30.40
CA GLU A 86 -0.47 3.11 -31.80
C GLU A 86 -1.87 3.72 -31.88
N GLU A 87 -2.78 3.30 -31.00
CA GLU A 87 -4.12 3.87 -30.94
C GLU A 87 -4.09 5.35 -30.60
N ARG A 88 -3.26 5.78 -29.63
CA ARG A 88 -3.11 7.19 -29.28
C ARG A 88 -2.72 8.03 -30.49
N GLN A 89 -1.81 7.53 -31.33
CA GLN A 89 -1.38 8.22 -32.55
C GLN A 89 -2.47 8.25 -33.63
N ARG A 90 -3.28 7.20 -33.74
CA ARG A 90 -4.29 7.06 -34.80
C ARG A 90 -5.61 7.75 -34.50
N THR A 91 -6.11 7.63 -33.26
CA THR A 91 -7.46 8.08 -32.86
C THR A 91 -7.47 8.97 -31.63
N GLY A 92 -6.34 9.17 -30.96
CA GLY A 92 -6.26 9.90 -29.70
C GLY A 92 -6.48 9.01 -28.48
N SER A 93 -6.43 9.64 -27.29
CA SER A 93 -6.60 8.98 -26.00
C SER A 93 -8.06 8.60 -25.73
N ARG A 94 -8.31 7.43 -25.13
CA ARG A 94 -9.62 7.02 -24.60
C ARG A 94 -10.03 7.77 -23.33
N GLY A 95 -9.08 8.43 -22.68
CA GLY A 95 -9.33 9.15 -21.42
C GLY A 95 -8.07 9.23 -20.55
N PRO A 96 -8.23 9.52 -19.24
CA PRO A 96 -7.10 9.67 -18.32
C PRO A 96 -6.26 8.41 -18.14
N LEU A 97 -6.85 7.22 -18.29
CA LEU A 97 -6.19 5.93 -18.05
C LEU A 97 -5.59 5.28 -19.30
N HIS A 98 -5.69 5.92 -20.48
CA HIS A 98 -5.16 5.33 -21.72
C HIS A 98 -3.65 5.09 -21.60
N GLY A 99 -3.23 3.83 -21.71
CA GLY A 99 -1.83 3.42 -21.59
C GLY A 99 -1.29 3.37 -20.15
N VAL A 100 -2.14 3.57 -19.12
CA VAL A 100 -1.72 3.65 -17.72
C VAL A 100 -1.76 2.26 -17.06
N PRO A 101 -0.64 1.76 -16.48
CA PRO A 101 -0.59 0.47 -15.81
C PRO A 101 -1.26 0.48 -14.42
N ILE A 102 -2.10 -0.54 -14.18
CA ILE A 102 -2.84 -0.76 -12.94
C ILE A 102 -2.60 -2.20 -12.48
N VAL A 103 -2.42 -2.41 -11.17
CA VAL A 103 -2.38 -3.77 -10.58
C VAL A 103 -3.69 -4.11 -9.89
N VAL A 104 -4.10 -5.37 -9.93
CA VAL A 104 -5.41 -5.78 -9.39
C VAL A 104 -5.23 -6.96 -8.46
N LYS A 105 -5.98 -6.98 -7.35
CA LYS A 105 -5.95 -8.09 -6.39
C LYS A 105 -6.30 -9.41 -7.08
N ASP A 106 -5.63 -10.48 -6.67
CA ASP A 106 -5.83 -11.83 -7.25
C ASP A 106 -7.16 -12.51 -6.84
N ASN A 107 -8.18 -11.70 -6.59
CA ASN A 107 -9.58 -12.11 -6.52
C ASN A 107 -10.46 -11.39 -7.56
N TYR A 108 -9.89 -10.55 -8.42
CA TYR A 108 -10.61 -9.98 -9.58
C TYR A 108 -10.45 -10.90 -10.76
N ASN A 109 -11.55 -11.32 -11.40
CA ASN A 109 -11.46 -12.12 -12.61
C ASN A 109 -10.78 -11.38 -13.75
N THR A 110 -9.92 -12.12 -14.44
CA THR A 110 -9.31 -11.77 -15.73
C THR A 110 -9.41 -13.03 -16.59
N ASP A 111 -9.90 -12.93 -17.81
CA ASP A 111 -10.05 -14.10 -18.70
C ASP A 111 -8.71 -14.57 -19.34
N ASP A 112 -7.66 -13.77 -19.20
CA ASP A 112 -6.30 -14.03 -19.70
C ASP A 112 -5.32 -14.55 -18.62
N MET A 113 -5.65 -14.41 -17.33
CA MET A 113 -4.80 -14.83 -16.21
C MET A 113 -5.62 -15.53 -15.10
N PRO A 114 -5.02 -16.52 -14.40
CA PRO A 114 -5.68 -17.15 -13.26
C PRO A 114 -6.13 -16.16 -12.18
N THR A 115 -7.24 -16.47 -11.51
CA THR A 115 -7.74 -15.72 -10.34
C THR A 115 -7.85 -16.68 -9.17
N THR A 116 -6.88 -16.62 -8.26
CA THR A 116 -6.64 -17.76 -7.35
C THR A 116 -7.13 -17.53 -5.92
N GLY A 117 -7.52 -16.31 -5.58
CA GLY A 117 -7.79 -15.94 -4.19
C GLY A 117 -6.56 -16.12 -3.27
N GLY A 118 -5.35 -16.20 -3.83
CA GLY A 118 -4.11 -16.49 -3.10
C GLY A 118 -3.91 -17.97 -2.75
N SER A 119 -4.72 -18.87 -3.33
CA SER A 119 -4.75 -20.29 -2.98
C SER A 119 -4.17 -21.20 -4.05
N VAL A 120 -3.41 -22.22 -3.61
CA VAL A 120 -2.92 -23.28 -4.50
C VAL A 120 -4.04 -24.11 -5.12
N ALA A 121 -5.21 -24.19 -4.48
CA ALA A 121 -6.37 -24.90 -5.02
C ALA A 121 -6.85 -24.32 -6.37
N LEU A 122 -6.62 -23.02 -6.57
CA LEU A 122 -7.07 -22.27 -7.73
C LEU A 122 -5.90 -21.81 -8.61
N ALA A 123 -4.69 -22.40 -8.44
CA ALA A 123 -3.49 -21.98 -9.16
C ALA A 123 -3.63 -22.01 -10.70
N ASN A 124 -4.49 -22.89 -11.21
CA ASN A 124 -4.81 -23.06 -12.63
C ASN A 124 -6.24 -22.60 -12.99
N PHE A 125 -6.96 -21.94 -12.08
CA PHE A 125 -8.32 -21.46 -12.32
C PHE A 125 -8.29 -20.18 -13.16
N VAL A 126 -8.48 -20.31 -14.46
CA VAL A 126 -8.70 -19.18 -15.38
C VAL A 126 -10.22 -18.99 -15.54
N PRO A 127 -10.77 -17.86 -15.07
CA PRO A 127 -12.20 -17.56 -15.18
C PRO A 127 -12.68 -17.45 -16.64
N SER A 128 -13.97 -17.70 -16.86
CA SER A 128 -14.61 -17.59 -18.18
C SER A 128 -14.76 -16.16 -18.72
N GLU A 129 -14.69 -15.14 -17.86
CA GLU A 129 -14.88 -13.74 -18.21
C GLU A 129 -14.22 -12.81 -17.19
N ASN A 130 -14.00 -11.56 -17.59
CA ASN A 130 -13.46 -10.51 -16.73
C ASN A 130 -14.45 -10.06 -15.64
N ALA A 131 -13.91 -9.53 -14.53
CA ALA A 131 -14.72 -8.78 -13.59
C ALA A 131 -15.23 -7.48 -14.22
N ALA A 132 -16.39 -6.99 -13.79
CA ALA A 132 -17.00 -5.79 -14.37
C ALA A 132 -16.12 -4.54 -14.28
N GLN A 133 -15.36 -4.39 -13.18
CA GLN A 133 -14.43 -3.28 -13.03
C GLN A 133 -13.20 -3.42 -13.95
N ILE A 134 -12.78 -4.65 -14.26
CA ILE A 134 -11.70 -4.91 -15.21
C ILE A 134 -12.15 -4.52 -16.62
N ASP A 135 -13.37 -4.87 -17.03
CA ASP A 135 -13.93 -4.44 -18.31
C ASP A 135 -13.92 -2.91 -18.45
N LYS A 136 -14.38 -2.19 -17.41
CA LYS A 136 -14.38 -0.71 -17.40
C LYS A 136 -12.98 -0.12 -17.51
N LEU A 137 -12.00 -0.69 -16.81
CA LEU A 137 -10.60 -0.26 -16.89
C LEU A 137 -10.01 -0.47 -18.29
N ILE A 138 -10.22 -1.64 -18.88
CA ILE A 138 -9.76 -1.96 -20.25
C ILE A 138 -10.43 -1.03 -21.26
N GLN A 139 -11.73 -0.78 -21.12
CA GLN A 139 -12.47 0.17 -21.97
C GLN A 139 -11.91 1.59 -21.86
N ALA A 140 -11.50 2.04 -20.67
CA ALA A 140 -10.81 3.31 -20.45
C ALA A 140 -9.36 3.34 -20.97
N GLY A 141 -8.85 2.21 -21.47
CA GLY A 141 -7.50 2.06 -22.01
C GLY A 141 -6.42 1.80 -20.96
N ALA A 142 -6.79 1.41 -19.73
CA ALA A 142 -5.82 0.99 -18.72
C ALA A 142 -5.18 -0.35 -19.08
N ILE A 143 -3.96 -0.58 -18.58
CA ILE A 143 -3.23 -1.84 -18.75
C ILE A 143 -3.27 -2.57 -17.41
N ILE A 144 -3.92 -3.75 -17.38
CA ILE A 144 -3.86 -4.63 -16.20
C ILE A 144 -2.48 -5.29 -16.17
N LEU A 145 -1.57 -4.71 -15.38
CA LEU A 145 -0.16 -5.07 -15.36
C LEU A 145 0.09 -6.41 -14.65
N ALA A 146 -0.60 -6.63 -13.53
CA ALA A 146 -0.32 -7.76 -12.66
C ALA A 146 -1.48 -8.09 -11.71
N LYS A 147 -1.48 -9.34 -11.24
CA LYS A 147 -2.29 -9.83 -10.12
C LYS A 147 -1.50 -9.69 -8.83
N THR A 148 -2.06 -9.06 -7.80
CA THR A 148 -1.40 -8.85 -6.51
C THR A 148 -1.86 -9.86 -5.45
N ASN A 149 -0.96 -10.16 -4.52
CA ASN A 149 -1.19 -11.11 -3.45
C ASN A 149 -2.23 -10.59 -2.46
N LEU A 150 -2.86 -11.51 -1.73
CA LEU A 150 -3.87 -11.21 -0.75
C LEU A 150 -3.78 -12.14 0.45
N HIS A 151 -4.55 -11.85 1.50
CA HIS A 151 -4.83 -12.87 2.51
C HIS A 151 -5.77 -13.88 1.87
N GLU A 152 -5.42 -15.17 1.95
CA GLU A 152 -6.08 -16.22 1.18
C GLU A 152 -7.61 -16.19 1.35
N TYR A 153 -8.34 -16.27 0.24
CA TYR A 153 -9.80 -16.13 0.13
C TYR A 153 -10.37 -14.82 0.71
N ALA A 154 -9.55 -13.77 0.77
CA ALA A 154 -9.84 -12.53 1.46
C ALA A 154 -10.14 -12.67 2.96
N TYR A 155 -9.86 -13.83 3.58
CA TYR A 155 -10.35 -14.22 4.89
C TYR A 155 -9.39 -13.85 6.05
N GLY A 156 -8.84 -12.64 6.01
CA GLY A 156 -7.95 -12.11 7.04
C GLY A 156 -7.22 -10.83 6.62
N ILE A 157 -6.42 -10.27 7.53
CA ILE A 157 -5.86 -8.92 7.38
C ILE A 157 -4.33 -8.82 7.46
N THR A 158 -3.63 -9.93 7.16
CA THR A 158 -2.15 -9.98 7.20
C THR A 158 -1.49 -10.33 5.87
N SER A 159 -2.28 -10.63 4.82
CA SER A 159 -1.81 -10.98 3.47
C SER A 159 -0.79 -12.12 3.39
N ILE A 160 -1.22 -13.29 3.89
CA ILE A 160 -0.56 -14.60 3.79
C ILE A 160 -1.50 -15.55 3.04
N GLY A 161 -0.93 -16.44 2.20
CA GLY A 161 -1.69 -17.49 1.52
C GLY A 161 -0.81 -18.60 0.99
N SER A 162 -1.43 -19.71 0.62
CA SER A 162 -0.73 -20.94 0.23
C SER A 162 0.02 -20.82 -1.09
N LEU A 163 -0.47 -19.99 -2.02
CA LEU A 163 0.12 -19.88 -3.36
C LEU A 163 1.45 -19.12 -3.35
N LEU A 164 1.46 -17.93 -2.75
CA LEU A 164 2.62 -17.03 -2.79
C LEU A 164 3.37 -16.92 -1.47
N GLY A 165 2.73 -17.25 -0.35
CA GLY A 165 3.23 -16.95 0.98
C GLY A 165 2.98 -15.50 1.39
N GLN A 166 3.84 -14.99 2.28
CA GLN A 166 3.65 -13.72 2.98
C GLN A 166 4.01 -12.51 2.11
N THR A 167 3.10 -11.54 1.99
CA THR A 167 3.44 -10.18 1.52
C THR A 167 4.08 -9.37 2.65
N ARG A 168 5.08 -8.53 2.38
CA ARG A 168 5.75 -7.68 3.38
C ARG A 168 5.40 -6.20 3.20
N ASN A 169 5.41 -5.45 4.30
CA ASN A 169 5.19 -4.01 4.29
C ASN A 169 6.44 -3.27 3.77
N PRO A 170 6.34 -2.35 2.78
CA PRO A 170 7.48 -1.62 2.26
C PRO A 170 8.06 -0.57 3.24
N TYR A 171 7.33 -0.16 4.29
CA TYR A 171 7.87 0.72 5.33
C TYR A 171 8.68 -0.04 6.40
N ASP A 172 8.39 -1.33 6.59
CA ASP A 172 9.19 -2.26 7.42
C ASP A 172 8.98 -3.70 6.92
N PRO A 173 9.92 -4.26 6.13
CA PRO A 173 9.77 -5.58 5.52
C PRO A 173 9.63 -6.74 6.52
N ARG A 174 9.80 -6.49 7.83
CA ARG A 174 9.57 -7.50 8.89
C ARG A 174 8.09 -7.57 9.30
N ARG A 175 7.24 -6.66 8.81
CA ARG A 175 5.85 -6.48 9.23
C ARG A 175 4.85 -6.80 8.14
N VAL A 176 3.61 -7.02 8.57
CA VAL A 176 2.48 -7.25 7.66
C VAL A 176 2.05 -5.95 6.97
N PRO A 177 1.65 -5.99 5.69
CA PRO A 177 1.16 -4.83 4.94
C PRO A 177 -0.32 -4.55 5.19
N GLY A 178 -0.95 -5.28 6.12
CA GLY A 178 -2.39 -5.27 6.32
C GLY A 178 -3.04 -6.30 5.39
N GLY A 179 -4.35 -6.23 5.25
CA GLY A 179 -5.03 -7.14 4.34
C GLY A 179 -6.55 -7.01 4.38
N SER A 180 -7.25 -7.79 3.58
CA SER A 180 -6.69 -8.82 2.69
C SER A 180 -5.99 -8.27 1.44
N SER A 181 -6.22 -7.01 1.03
CA SER A 181 -5.57 -6.42 -0.17
C SER A 181 -4.15 -5.88 0.10
N GLY A 182 -3.39 -6.53 0.98
CA GLY A 182 -2.05 -6.09 1.38
C GLY A 182 -1.02 -6.16 0.26
N GLY A 183 -1.14 -7.10 -0.70
CA GLY A 183 -0.32 -7.10 -1.91
C GLY A 183 -0.56 -5.87 -2.78
N THR A 184 -1.82 -5.47 -3.00
CA THR A 184 -2.14 -4.21 -3.68
C THR A 184 -1.56 -3.02 -2.94
N GLY A 185 -1.75 -2.94 -1.61
CA GLY A 185 -1.21 -1.86 -0.80
C GLY A 185 0.32 -1.75 -0.89
N ALA A 186 1.04 -2.86 -0.75
CA ALA A 186 2.49 -2.88 -0.87
C ALA A 186 2.97 -2.50 -2.28
N ALA A 187 2.33 -3.02 -3.32
CA ALA A 187 2.70 -2.75 -4.71
C ALA A 187 2.51 -1.27 -5.09
N VAL A 188 1.37 -0.66 -4.71
CA VAL A 188 1.10 0.75 -5.02
C VAL A 188 2.02 1.69 -4.23
N ALA A 189 2.28 1.38 -2.95
CA ALA A 189 3.19 2.16 -2.13
C ALA A 189 4.64 2.09 -2.63
N ALA A 190 5.06 0.95 -3.19
CA ALA A 190 6.37 0.75 -3.81
C ALA A 190 6.46 1.25 -5.26
N SER A 191 5.43 1.95 -5.78
CA SER A 191 5.36 2.41 -7.17
C SER A 191 5.56 1.29 -8.19
N PHE A 192 4.87 0.15 -8.03
CA PHE A 192 4.83 -0.95 -9.03
C PHE A 192 3.76 -0.75 -10.11
N ALA A 193 2.88 0.23 -9.92
CA ALA A 193 1.91 0.70 -10.91
C ALA A 193 1.39 2.09 -10.51
N ALA A 194 0.64 2.73 -11.40
CA ALA A 194 0.06 4.05 -11.13
C ALA A 194 -0.93 3.99 -9.95
N ALA A 195 -1.75 2.93 -9.89
CA ALA A 195 -2.63 2.63 -8.77
C ALA A 195 -2.94 1.13 -8.75
N GLY A 196 -3.79 0.69 -7.81
CA GLY A 196 -4.23 -0.69 -7.79
C GLY A 196 -5.61 -0.90 -7.20
N PHE A 197 -6.15 -2.09 -7.39
CA PHE A 197 -7.49 -2.47 -6.94
C PHE A 197 -7.46 -3.50 -5.83
N GLY A 198 -8.31 -3.31 -4.84
CA GLY A 198 -8.55 -4.24 -3.73
C GLY A 198 -10.04 -4.50 -3.55
N SER A 199 -10.38 -5.42 -2.65
CA SER A 199 -11.76 -5.64 -2.22
C SER A 199 -11.87 -5.50 -0.71
N ASP A 200 -13.06 -5.11 -0.21
CA ASP A 200 -13.33 -4.88 1.20
C ASP A 200 -14.63 -5.56 1.63
N THR A 201 -14.50 -6.59 2.47
CA THR A 201 -15.62 -7.17 3.22
C THR A 201 -15.67 -6.61 4.64
N CYS A 202 -14.48 -6.46 5.23
CA CYS A 202 -14.25 -5.82 6.52
C CYS A 202 -12.78 -5.33 6.58
N GLY A 203 -12.54 -4.12 6.10
CA GLY A 203 -11.27 -3.40 6.25
C GLY A 203 -10.24 -3.73 5.18
N SER A 204 -10.57 -4.58 4.21
CA SER A 204 -9.60 -5.09 3.25
C SER A 204 -9.14 -4.12 2.16
N ILE A 205 -9.73 -2.92 2.04
CA ILE A 205 -9.15 -1.78 1.30
C ILE A 205 -8.50 -0.80 2.29
N ARG A 206 -9.21 -0.50 3.38
CA ARG A 206 -8.85 0.56 4.33
C ARG A 206 -7.62 0.23 5.17
N ILE A 207 -7.50 -0.98 5.72
CA ILE A 207 -6.37 -1.41 6.54
C ILE A 207 -5.07 -1.44 5.71
N PRO A 208 -5.02 -2.06 4.50
CA PRO A 208 -3.85 -1.92 3.63
C PRO A 208 -3.52 -0.46 3.29
N SER A 209 -4.54 0.40 3.11
CA SER A 209 -4.28 1.82 2.81
C SER A 209 -3.58 2.52 3.99
N ALA A 210 -4.12 2.36 5.19
CA ALA A 210 -3.51 2.88 6.42
C ALA A 210 -2.10 2.32 6.66
N PHE A 211 -1.88 1.04 6.39
CA PHE A 211 -0.60 0.39 6.67
C PHE A 211 0.50 0.67 5.65
N ASN A 212 0.15 1.10 4.43
CA ASN A 212 1.08 1.39 3.34
C ASN A 212 1.05 2.88 2.92
N ASN A 213 0.49 3.77 3.76
CA ASN A 213 0.45 5.22 3.54
C ASN A 213 -0.21 5.62 2.21
N LEU A 214 -1.34 4.99 1.92
CA LEU A 214 -2.17 5.22 0.75
C LEU A 214 -3.52 5.79 1.17
N ILE A 215 -4.23 6.36 0.20
CA ILE A 215 -5.66 6.63 0.31
C ILE A 215 -6.46 5.47 -0.29
N GLY A 216 -7.55 5.09 0.37
CA GLY A 216 -8.42 4.02 -0.10
C GLY A 216 -9.85 4.20 0.36
N LEU A 217 -10.79 4.02 -0.56
CA LEU A 217 -12.21 4.15 -0.32
C LEU A 217 -12.88 2.78 -0.34
N ARG A 218 -13.54 2.44 0.76
CA ARG A 218 -14.61 1.44 0.77
C ARG A 218 -15.88 2.15 0.30
N PRO A 219 -16.35 1.94 -0.94
CA PRO A 219 -17.50 2.68 -1.43
C PRO A 219 -18.79 2.24 -0.73
N SER A 220 -19.81 3.07 -0.86
CA SER A 220 -21.20 2.72 -0.56
C SER A 220 -21.54 1.38 -1.23
N LYS A 221 -22.20 0.46 -0.50
CA LYS A 221 -22.59 -0.82 -1.09
C LYS A 221 -23.51 -0.58 -2.29
N GLY A 222 -23.07 -1.04 -3.46
CA GLY A 222 -23.79 -0.88 -4.73
C GLY A 222 -23.30 0.27 -5.62
N LEU A 223 -22.38 1.12 -5.17
CA LEU A 223 -21.85 2.20 -6.01
C LEU A 223 -21.01 1.67 -7.20
N SER A 224 -20.34 0.53 -7.01
CA SER A 224 -19.55 -0.16 -8.03
C SER A 224 -19.81 -1.66 -7.98
N SER A 225 -19.87 -2.29 -9.15
CA SER A 225 -20.12 -3.74 -9.30
C SER A 225 -19.03 -4.59 -8.63
N ILE A 226 -19.45 -5.68 -7.98
CA ILE A 226 -18.57 -6.75 -7.51
C ILE A 226 -18.63 -8.01 -8.40
N TYR A 227 -19.29 -7.92 -9.56
CA TYR A 227 -19.39 -9.04 -10.50
C TYR A 227 -17.99 -9.51 -10.97
N GLY A 228 -17.78 -10.83 -10.91
CA GLY A 228 -16.49 -11.46 -11.25
C GLY A 228 -15.40 -11.25 -10.20
N ILE A 229 -15.75 -10.93 -8.95
CA ILE A 229 -14.80 -10.87 -7.84
C ILE A 229 -15.03 -12.09 -6.94
N LEU A 230 -13.97 -12.86 -6.66
CA LEU A 230 -14.05 -14.01 -5.74
C LEU A 230 -14.54 -13.50 -4.36
N PRO A 231 -15.69 -14.00 -3.88
CA PRO A 231 -16.40 -13.39 -2.78
C PRO A 231 -15.90 -13.83 -1.40
N LEU A 232 -16.21 -13.03 -0.39
CA LEU A 232 -16.24 -13.46 1.01
C LEU A 232 -17.65 -13.37 1.60
N SER A 233 -18.43 -12.35 1.21
CA SER A 233 -19.81 -12.11 1.64
C SER A 233 -20.45 -11.11 0.70
N HIS A 234 -21.31 -11.56 -0.21
CA HIS A 234 -21.92 -10.72 -1.24
C HIS A 234 -22.66 -9.51 -0.67
N THR A 235 -23.20 -9.57 0.55
CA THR A 235 -23.87 -8.44 1.20
C THR A 235 -22.88 -7.38 1.69
N GLN A 236 -21.68 -7.79 2.13
CA GLN A 236 -20.66 -6.90 2.68
C GLN A 236 -19.60 -6.47 1.65
N ASP A 237 -19.39 -7.27 0.62
CA ASP A 237 -18.31 -7.09 -0.34
C ASP A 237 -18.52 -5.82 -1.16
N VAL A 238 -17.44 -5.05 -1.23
CA VAL A 238 -17.25 -3.97 -2.18
C VAL A 238 -15.85 -4.06 -2.78
N ALA A 239 -15.64 -3.33 -3.86
CA ALA A 239 -14.41 -3.32 -4.63
C ALA A 239 -14.05 -1.88 -4.97
N GLY A 240 -12.76 -1.56 -4.94
CA GLY A 240 -12.32 -0.19 -5.16
C GLY A 240 -10.81 -0.02 -5.19
N PRO A 241 -10.36 1.18 -5.60
CA PRO A 241 -8.96 1.47 -5.75
C PRO A 241 -8.25 1.78 -4.43
N LEU A 242 -6.93 1.60 -4.46
CA LEU A 242 -5.95 2.15 -3.53
C LEU A 242 -4.98 3.00 -4.35
N ALA A 243 -4.73 4.22 -3.92
CA ALA A 243 -3.92 5.18 -4.65
C ALA A 243 -2.95 5.95 -3.75
N ARG A 244 -1.93 6.57 -4.36
CA ARG A 244 -0.96 7.41 -3.64
C ARG A 244 -1.50 8.80 -3.36
N SER A 245 -2.47 9.27 -4.13
CA SER A 245 -3.10 10.58 -3.99
C SER A 245 -4.62 10.50 -4.09
N ALA A 246 -5.32 11.48 -3.50
CA ALA A 246 -6.77 11.60 -3.65
C ALA A 246 -7.19 11.86 -5.09
N GLU A 247 -6.37 12.58 -5.88
CA GLU A 247 -6.62 12.84 -7.30
C GLU A 247 -6.58 11.55 -8.13
N ASP A 248 -5.57 10.70 -7.93
CA ASP A 248 -5.48 9.40 -8.61
C ASP A 248 -6.66 8.49 -8.24
N LEU A 249 -7.08 8.50 -6.98
CA LEU A 249 -8.23 7.75 -6.51
C LEU A 249 -9.52 8.22 -7.22
N ALA A 250 -9.71 9.54 -7.32
CA ALA A 250 -10.89 10.15 -7.94
C ALA A 250 -11.01 9.78 -9.43
N ILE A 251 -9.91 9.90 -10.18
CA ILE A 251 -9.86 9.56 -11.61
C ILE A 251 -10.30 8.11 -11.85
N ILE A 252 -9.85 7.20 -10.99
CA ILE A 252 -10.16 5.78 -11.12
C ILE A 252 -11.61 5.49 -10.72
N LEU A 253 -12.09 6.10 -9.63
CA LEU A 253 -13.47 5.93 -9.18
C LEU A 253 -14.46 6.37 -10.27
N ASP A 254 -14.24 7.51 -10.91
CA ASP A 254 -15.08 7.99 -12.02
C ASP A 254 -15.14 7.01 -13.21
N VAL A 255 -14.14 6.15 -13.37
CA VAL A 255 -14.14 5.11 -14.41
C VAL A 255 -14.96 3.88 -14.01
N VAL A 256 -14.93 3.45 -12.74
CA VAL A 256 -15.42 2.12 -12.34
C VAL A 256 -16.80 2.11 -11.69
N ILE A 257 -17.29 3.25 -11.18
CA ILE A 257 -18.62 3.34 -10.57
C ILE A 257 -19.75 3.17 -11.58
N GLY A 258 -20.96 2.90 -11.08
CA GLY A 258 -22.19 2.86 -11.88
C GLY A 258 -22.77 1.46 -12.07
N TYR A 259 -23.98 1.46 -12.63
CA TYR A 259 -24.85 0.28 -12.78
C TYR A 259 -24.21 -0.85 -13.60
N ASP A 260 -24.44 -2.07 -13.14
CA ASP A 260 -24.16 -3.32 -13.84
C ASP A 260 -25.34 -4.28 -13.64
N ALA A 261 -26.00 -4.68 -14.73
CA ALA A 261 -27.15 -5.58 -14.67
C ALA A 261 -26.82 -6.97 -14.11
N ARG A 262 -25.53 -7.32 -14.02
CA ARG A 262 -25.05 -8.58 -13.47
C ARG A 262 -24.84 -8.53 -11.95
N ASP A 263 -24.94 -7.35 -11.33
CA ASP A 263 -24.86 -7.15 -9.88
C ASP A 263 -26.07 -6.33 -9.40
N GLU A 264 -27.03 -7.01 -8.79
CA GLU A 264 -28.28 -6.43 -8.29
C GLU A 264 -28.03 -5.29 -7.29
N ALA A 265 -26.93 -5.33 -6.53
CA ALA A 265 -26.62 -4.26 -5.57
C ALA A 265 -26.43 -2.91 -6.26
N THR A 266 -26.02 -2.90 -7.54
CA THR A 266 -25.82 -1.66 -8.30
C THR A 266 -27.11 -1.02 -8.83
N ALA A 267 -28.26 -1.68 -8.68
CA ALA A 267 -29.54 -1.11 -9.08
C ALA A 267 -29.85 0.22 -8.36
N ILE A 268 -29.24 0.47 -7.19
CA ILE A 268 -29.38 1.72 -6.44
C ILE A 268 -28.91 2.96 -7.22
N VAL A 269 -28.01 2.79 -8.20
CA VAL A 269 -27.48 3.87 -9.06
C VAL A 269 -28.02 3.78 -10.49
N GLN A 270 -28.97 2.88 -10.75
CA GLN A 270 -29.58 2.74 -12.07
C GLN A 270 -30.40 3.98 -12.42
N GLY A 271 -30.03 4.68 -13.49
CA GLY A 271 -30.71 5.91 -13.92
C GLY A 271 -30.45 7.14 -13.03
N ALA A 272 -29.61 7.00 -11.99
CA ALA A 272 -29.14 8.11 -11.18
C ALA A 272 -27.97 8.84 -11.88
N SER A 273 -27.78 10.12 -11.58
CA SER A 273 -26.52 10.79 -11.89
C SER A 273 -25.45 10.30 -10.94
N LEU A 274 -24.36 9.76 -11.47
CA LEU A 274 -23.25 9.27 -10.67
C LEU A 274 -22.48 10.45 -10.05
N PRO A 275 -21.92 10.29 -8.84
CA PRO A 275 -21.05 11.33 -8.27
C PRO A 275 -19.80 11.50 -9.13
N GLY A 276 -19.46 12.75 -9.47
CA GLY A 276 -18.18 13.08 -10.12
C GLY A 276 -17.11 13.29 -9.07
N PHE A 277 -16.26 12.29 -8.84
CA PHE A 277 -15.20 12.34 -7.82
C PHE A 277 -14.16 13.42 -8.16
N VAL A 278 -13.71 13.49 -9.41
CA VAL A 278 -12.73 14.52 -9.82
C VAL A 278 -13.32 15.92 -9.71
N GLU A 279 -14.58 16.12 -10.14
CA GLU A 279 -15.28 17.39 -10.04
C GLU A 279 -15.43 17.85 -8.58
N ARG A 280 -15.61 16.90 -7.66
CA ARG A 280 -15.82 17.17 -6.24
C ARG A 280 -14.53 17.55 -5.51
N LEU A 281 -13.35 17.24 -6.05
CA LEU A 281 -12.07 17.60 -5.43
C LEU A 281 -11.97 19.12 -5.23
N GLY A 282 -11.61 19.52 -4.00
CA GLY A 282 -11.48 20.93 -3.63
C GLY A 282 -12.80 21.69 -3.52
N SER A 283 -13.97 21.03 -3.57
CA SER A 283 -15.27 21.71 -3.45
C SER A 283 -15.75 21.89 -2.00
N VAL A 284 -15.05 21.34 -1.02
CA VAL A 284 -15.47 21.35 0.39
C VAL A 284 -15.10 22.67 1.04
N ASP A 285 -16.05 23.27 1.77
CA ASP A 285 -15.79 24.42 2.65
C ASP A 285 -15.37 23.91 4.03
N LEU A 286 -14.06 23.97 4.31
CA LEU A 286 -13.48 23.45 5.56
C LEU A 286 -14.06 24.14 6.81
N ALA A 287 -14.39 25.44 6.72
CA ALA A 287 -14.91 26.20 7.85
C ALA A 287 -16.38 25.86 8.17
N GLY A 288 -17.07 25.21 7.24
CA GLY A 288 -18.46 24.74 7.42
C GLY A 288 -18.57 23.29 7.87
N LEU A 289 -17.47 22.54 7.90
CA LEU A 289 -17.49 21.11 8.20
C LEU A 289 -17.85 20.80 9.65
N ARG A 290 -18.60 19.73 9.85
CA ARG A 290 -18.92 19.15 11.16
C ARG A 290 -18.48 17.70 11.18
N ILE A 291 -17.43 17.38 11.94
CA ILE A 291 -16.81 16.06 11.97
C ILE A 291 -17.06 15.42 13.34
N GLY A 292 -17.76 14.28 13.34
CA GLY A 292 -18.00 13.51 14.56
C GLY A 292 -16.79 12.64 14.93
N ARG A 293 -16.15 12.87 16.08
CA ARG A 293 -15.11 12.00 16.63
C ARG A 293 -15.75 10.83 17.38
N LEU A 294 -15.66 9.61 16.84
CA LEU A 294 -16.27 8.43 17.48
C LEU A 294 -15.46 8.00 18.72
N GLN A 295 -15.91 8.43 19.90
CA GLN A 295 -15.15 8.36 21.14
C GLN A 295 -14.69 6.93 21.50
N GLU A 296 -15.60 5.95 21.44
CA GLU A 296 -15.33 4.55 21.78
C GLU A 296 -14.11 3.97 21.02
N TYR A 297 -13.92 4.37 19.76
CA TYR A 297 -12.82 3.87 18.93
C TYR A 297 -11.49 4.57 19.21
N PHE A 298 -11.51 5.83 19.66
CA PHE A 298 -10.31 6.56 20.09
C PHE A 298 -9.78 6.07 21.45
N GLU A 299 -10.65 5.74 22.39
CA GLU A 299 -10.25 5.25 23.73
C GLU A 299 -9.45 3.93 23.65
N GLY A 300 -9.83 3.03 22.74
CA GLY A 300 -9.16 1.73 22.54
C GLY A 300 -7.87 1.76 21.69
N THR A 301 -7.44 2.94 21.22
CA THR A 301 -6.31 3.10 20.29
C THR A 301 -4.95 3.17 21.00
N ASP A 302 -3.92 2.60 20.39
CA ASP A 302 -2.56 2.70 20.92
C ASP A 302 -2.05 4.14 20.89
N ALA A 303 -1.31 4.54 21.93
CA ALA A 303 -0.85 5.92 22.11
C ALA A 303 0.04 6.39 20.95
N ASN A 304 0.76 5.47 20.31
CA ASN A 304 1.60 5.75 19.16
C ASN A 304 0.81 6.19 17.90
N LEU A 305 -0.46 5.79 17.79
CA LEU A 305 -1.34 6.22 16.69
C LEU A 305 -2.18 7.42 17.08
N ARG A 306 -2.65 7.46 18.34
CA ARG A 306 -3.59 8.47 18.83
C ARG A 306 -3.13 9.89 18.53
N ARG A 307 -1.84 10.20 18.75
CA ARG A 307 -1.30 11.54 18.49
C ARG A 307 -1.52 11.99 17.05
N SER A 308 -1.10 11.21 16.05
CA SER A 308 -1.28 11.59 14.63
C SER A 308 -2.74 11.70 14.22
N LEU A 309 -3.65 10.96 14.87
CA LEU A 309 -5.08 11.05 14.62
C LEU A 309 -5.67 12.33 15.21
N GLU A 310 -5.27 12.69 16.42
CA GLU A 310 -5.68 13.94 17.10
C GLU A 310 -5.10 15.15 16.36
N ASP A 311 -3.82 15.13 16.00
CA ASP A 311 -3.18 16.20 15.20
C ASP A 311 -3.94 16.48 13.88
N ALA A 312 -4.53 15.44 13.26
CA ALA A 312 -5.33 15.59 12.06
C ALA A 312 -6.69 16.24 12.32
N LEU A 313 -7.38 15.88 13.41
CA LEU A 313 -8.63 16.52 13.80
C LEU A 313 -8.41 17.97 14.25
N ASP A 314 -7.34 18.22 15.00
CA ASP A 314 -6.91 19.56 15.40
C ASP A 314 -6.63 20.44 14.17
N TRP A 315 -6.06 19.88 13.11
CA TRP A 315 -5.87 20.60 11.86
C TRP A 315 -7.21 21.00 11.23
N TYR A 316 -8.20 20.10 11.15
CA TYR A 316 -9.53 20.43 10.64
C TYR A 316 -10.19 21.52 11.50
N GLU A 317 -10.08 21.43 12.82
CA GLU A 317 -10.57 22.44 13.75
C GLU A 317 -9.91 23.81 13.50
N GLN A 318 -8.60 23.84 13.27
CA GLN A 318 -7.86 25.06 12.91
C GLN A 318 -8.28 25.65 11.56
N GLN A 319 -8.79 24.84 10.63
CA GLN A 319 -9.39 25.32 9.37
C GLN A 319 -10.85 25.79 9.54
N GLY A 320 -11.40 25.70 10.76
CA GLY A 320 -12.73 26.17 11.12
C GLY A 320 -13.80 25.08 11.22
N ALA A 321 -13.45 23.80 11.01
CA ALA A 321 -14.39 22.71 11.21
C ALA A 321 -14.78 22.56 12.69
N GLU A 322 -16.00 22.10 12.95
CA GLU A 322 -16.43 21.72 14.30
C GLU A 322 -16.17 20.23 14.54
N ILE A 323 -15.35 19.91 15.54
CA ILE A 323 -15.11 18.53 15.97
C ILE A 323 -16.04 18.20 17.14
N ILE A 324 -16.86 17.16 17.00
CA ILE A 324 -17.92 16.82 17.95
C ILE A 324 -17.69 15.39 18.43
N ASP A 325 -17.52 15.16 19.73
CA ASP A 325 -17.49 13.78 20.23
C ASP A 325 -18.87 13.13 20.04
N VAL A 326 -18.88 11.93 19.44
CA VAL A 326 -20.11 11.19 19.13
C VAL A 326 -20.09 9.78 19.68
N GLU A 327 -21.28 9.32 20.07
CA GLU A 327 -21.59 7.95 20.44
C GLU A 327 -22.72 7.44 19.56
N ILE A 328 -22.66 6.15 19.19
CA ILE A 328 -23.70 5.52 18.37
C ILE A 328 -24.48 4.56 19.28
N PRO A 329 -25.80 4.77 19.46
CA PRO A 329 -26.60 3.93 20.35
C PRO A 329 -26.51 2.45 19.99
N ASP A 330 -26.31 1.60 21.00
CA ASP A 330 -26.22 0.14 20.89
C ASP A 330 -25.17 -0.38 19.87
N MET A 331 -24.18 0.44 19.49
CA MET A 331 -23.25 0.13 18.39
C MET A 331 -22.58 -1.24 18.54
N ALA A 332 -22.00 -1.53 19.71
CA ALA A 332 -21.29 -2.79 19.94
C ALA A 332 -22.23 -4.02 19.80
N ASP A 333 -23.49 -3.90 20.24
CA ASP A 333 -24.48 -4.97 20.13
C ASP A 333 -24.94 -5.17 18.67
N LEU A 334 -25.26 -4.07 17.99
CA LEU A 334 -25.67 -4.06 16.60
C LEU A 334 -24.57 -4.62 15.70
N ILE A 335 -23.30 -4.23 15.90
CA ILE A 335 -22.15 -4.79 15.18
C ILE A 335 -22.04 -6.30 15.39
N ARG A 336 -22.13 -6.77 16.64
CA ARG A 336 -21.99 -8.19 16.98
C ARG A 336 -23.04 -9.06 16.29
N ARG A 337 -24.27 -8.55 16.13
CA ARG A 337 -25.41 -9.29 15.58
C ARG A 337 -25.62 -9.11 14.06
N SER A 338 -24.78 -8.33 13.37
CA SER A 338 -24.98 -7.94 11.97
C SER A 338 -23.95 -8.52 10.98
N GLY A 339 -23.04 -9.38 11.45
CA GLY A 339 -22.03 -10.03 10.59
C GLY A 339 -22.62 -11.16 9.74
N LEU A 340 -22.25 -11.21 8.46
CA LEU A 340 -22.80 -12.15 7.49
C LEU A 340 -21.78 -13.12 6.88
N ILE A 341 -20.48 -12.87 7.05
CA ILE A 341 -19.41 -13.71 6.49
C ILE A 341 -19.60 -15.20 6.81
N GLY A 342 -19.96 -15.53 8.05
CA GLY A 342 -20.19 -16.93 8.46
C GLY A 342 -21.45 -17.58 7.87
N HIS A 343 -22.38 -16.80 7.34
CA HIS A 343 -23.59 -17.26 6.66
C HIS A 343 -23.38 -17.38 5.15
N GLU A 344 -22.63 -16.45 4.56
CA GLU A 344 -22.56 -16.24 3.11
C GLU A 344 -21.36 -16.90 2.44
N PHE A 345 -20.21 -17.07 3.13
CA PHE A 345 -18.98 -17.46 2.44
C PHE A 345 -19.08 -18.78 1.66
N LYS A 346 -19.65 -19.84 2.28
CA LYS A 346 -19.78 -21.16 1.62
C LYS A 346 -20.67 -21.10 0.38
N PRO A 347 -21.94 -20.64 0.45
CA PRO A 347 -22.77 -20.57 -0.75
C PRO A 347 -22.18 -19.64 -1.81
N ASP A 348 -21.59 -18.51 -1.41
CA ASP A 348 -21.03 -17.54 -2.34
C ASP A 348 -19.81 -18.09 -3.11
N ILE A 349 -18.85 -18.73 -2.42
CA ILE A 349 -17.68 -19.29 -3.10
C ILE A 349 -18.06 -20.49 -3.97
N ASP A 350 -18.99 -21.33 -3.52
CA ASP A 350 -19.46 -22.48 -4.30
C ASP A 350 -20.19 -22.01 -5.58
N GLN A 351 -21.03 -20.97 -5.48
CA GLN A 351 -21.70 -20.36 -6.62
C GLN A 351 -20.69 -19.72 -7.58
N TYR A 352 -19.73 -18.95 -7.06
CA TYR A 352 -18.71 -18.31 -7.87
C TYR A 352 -17.89 -19.32 -8.68
N LEU A 353 -17.43 -20.40 -8.04
CA LEU A 353 -16.64 -21.43 -8.71
C LEU A 353 -17.47 -22.15 -9.78
N ALA A 354 -18.74 -22.42 -9.52
CA ALA A 354 -19.64 -23.02 -10.49
C ALA A 354 -19.94 -22.09 -11.68
N GLN A 355 -20.05 -20.78 -11.44
CA GLN A 355 -20.38 -19.80 -12.46
C GLN A 355 -19.21 -19.52 -13.42
N PHE A 356 -17.99 -19.40 -12.90
CA PHE A 356 -16.84 -18.93 -13.68
C PHE A 356 -15.86 -20.03 -14.10
N SER A 357 -16.09 -21.30 -13.72
CA SER A 357 -15.28 -22.41 -14.19
C SER A 357 -15.57 -22.73 -15.66
N VAL A 358 -14.52 -22.78 -16.48
CA VAL A 358 -14.60 -23.29 -17.86
C VAL A 358 -14.44 -24.81 -17.94
N ASP A 359 -13.95 -25.44 -16.87
CA ASP A 359 -13.75 -26.90 -16.80
C ASP A 359 -14.80 -27.51 -15.88
N GLU A 360 -15.79 -28.17 -16.49
CA GLU A 360 -16.86 -28.89 -15.79
C GLU A 360 -16.33 -30.08 -14.95
N ASN A 361 -15.12 -30.56 -15.22
CA ASN A 361 -14.52 -31.70 -14.50
C ASN A 361 -13.79 -31.30 -13.22
N LEU A 362 -13.49 -30.01 -13.02
CA LEU A 362 -12.73 -29.54 -11.86
C LEU A 362 -13.49 -29.78 -10.55
N ASN A 363 -14.83 -29.86 -10.57
CA ASN A 363 -15.71 -30.04 -9.40
C ASN A 363 -15.24 -29.26 -8.16
N LEU A 364 -14.75 -28.04 -8.40
CA LEU A 364 -14.16 -27.17 -7.38
C LEU A 364 -15.29 -26.52 -6.58
N ASN A 365 -15.26 -26.79 -5.28
CA ASN A 365 -16.13 -26.19 -4.26
C ASN A 365 -15.38 -26.17 -2.92
N LEU A 366 -15.92 -25.45 -1.92
CA LEU A 366 -15.29 -25.31 -0.62
C LEU A 366 -15.00 -26.66 0.04
N ASN A 367 -15.89 -27.64 -0.11
CA ASN A 367 -15.68 -28.97 0.46
C ASN A 367 -14.50 -29.70 -0.17
N SER A 368 -14.35 -29.63 -1.49
CA SER A 368 -13.19 -30.20 -2.20
C SER A 368 -11.88 -29.54 -1.78
N ILE A 369 -11.87 -28.21 -1.58
CA ILE A 369 -10.71 -27.44 -1.13
C ILE A 369 -10.31 -27.85 0.29
N VAL A 370 -11.29 -27.91 1.20
CA VAL A 370 -11.06 -28.22 2.61
C VAL A 370 -10.62 -29.68 2.80
N SER A 371 -11.28 -30.62 2.14
CA SER A 371 -10.98 -32.06 2.28
C SER A 371 -9.61 -32.47 1.74
N GLN A 372 -9.08 -31.73 0.75
CA GLN A 372 -7.75 -31.96 0.20
C GLN A 372 -6.64 -31.18 0.91
N GLY A 373 -6.98 -30.28 1.83
CA GLY A 373 -5.99 -29.46 2.55
C GLY A 373 -5.27 -28.45 1.65
N LEU A 374 -5.89 -28.01 0.55
CA LEU A 374 -5.27 -27.10 -0.44
C LEU A 374 -5.41 -25.63 -0.04
N TYR A 375 -4.97 -25.29 1.17
CA TYR A 375 -5.04 -23.94 1.73
C TYR A 375 -3.94 -23.72 2.79
N HIS A 376 -3.62 -22.47 3.11
CA HIS A 376 -2.64 -22.14 4.15
C HIS A 376 -3.24 -22.33 5.54
N GLU A 377 -2.44 -22.79 6.51
CA GLU A 377 -2.91 -23.05 7.88
C GLU A 377 -3.59 -21.84 8.54
N ALA A 378 -3.17 -20.62 8.18
CA ALA A 378 -3.73 -19.35 8.66
C ALA A 378 -5.25 -19.23 8.43
N VAL A 379 -5.79 -19.84 7.35
CA VAL A 379 -7.23 -19.84 7.06
C VAL A 379 -7.91 -21.17 7.42
N GLY A 380 -7.17 -22.19 7.86
CA GLY A 380 -7.73 -23.54 8.06
C GLY A 380 -8.86 -23.60 9.08
N GLY A 381 -8.76 -22.82 10.16
CA GLY A 381 -9.82 -22.74 11.17
C GLY A 381 -11.10 -22.09 10.64
N VAL A 382 -11.00 -21.00 9.86
CA VAL A 382 -12.17 -20.32 9.30
C VAL A 382 -12.79 -21.14 8.16
N LEU A 383 -11.98 -21.73 7.26
CA LEU A 383 -12.48 -22.54 6.15
C LEU A 383 -13.17 -23.81 6.63
N SER A 384 -12.61 -24.50 7.64
CA SER A 384 -13.26 -25.68 8.22
C SER A 384 -14.64 -25.34 8.80
N ARG A 385 -14.73 -24.25 9.59
CA ARG A 385 -16.00 -23.78 10.15
C ARG A 385 -17.01 -23.41 9.06
N SER A 386 -16.58 -22.68 8.03
CA SER A 386 -17.47 -22.30 6.93
C SER A 386 -17.89 -23.52 6.11
N ASN A 387 -17.03 -24.51 5.91
CA ASN A 387 -17.38 -25.73 5.19
C ASN A 387 -18.45 -26.57 5.91
N GLU A 388 -18.38 -26.63 7.24
CA GLU A 388 -19.33 -27.31 8.12
C GLU A 388 -20.62 -26.50 8.36
N SER A 389 -20.59 -25.19 8.05
CA SER A 389 -21.73 -24.31 8.25
C SER A 389 -22.95 -24.74 7.43
N LYS A 390 -24.12 -24.52 8.01
CA LYS A 390 -25.42 -24.66 7.34
C LYS A 390 -26.15 -23.33 7.50
N LEU A 391 -26.76 -22.86 6.41
CA LEU A 391 -27.53 -21.63 6.45
C LEU A 391 -28.71 -21.79 7.42
N ASP A 392 -28.67 -21.04 8.50
CA ASP A 392 -29.83 -20.77 9.35
C ASP A 392 -30.51 -19.52 8.80
N GLU A 393 -31.61 -19.72 8.06
CA GLU A 393 -32.36 -18.65 7.41
C GLU A 393 -32.88 -17.64 8.44
N GLN A 394 -33.31 -18.08 9.63
CA GLN A 394 -33.85 -17.16 10.63
C GLN A 394 -32.75 -16.28 11.22
N ALA A 395 -31.58 -16.87 11.53
CA ALA A 395 -30.42 -16.12 11.99
C ALA A 395 -29.89 -15.16 10.91
N TYR A 396 -29.87 -15.59 9.65
CA TYR A 396 -29.46 -14.78 8.51
C TYR A 396 -30.38 -13.55 8.34
N GLN A 397 -31.70 -13.75 8.30
CA GLN A 397 -32.67 -12.65 8.17
C GLN A 397 -32.62 -11.69 9.38
N LEU A 398 -32.35 -12.21 10.59
CA LEU A 398 -32.14 -11.37 11.77
C LEU A 398 -30.87 -10.51 11.64
N ALA A 399 -29.77 -11.09 11.12
CA ALA A 399 -28.54 -10.36 10.88
C ALA A 399 -28.74 -9.26 9.83
N ILE A 400 -29.44 -9.56 8.71
CA ILE A 400 -29.83 -8.58 7.69
C ILE A 400 -30.64 -7.44 8.30
N ALA A 401 -31.68 -7.73 9.08
CA ALA A 401 -32.49 -6.72 9.75
C ALA A 401 -31.65 -5.87 10.72
N THR A 402 -30.70 -6.49 11.43
CA THR A 402 -29.81 -5.78 12.36
C THR A 402 -28.83 -4.84 11.64
N ARG A 403 -28.38 -5.18 10.44
CA ARG A 403 -27.58 -4.27 9.60
C ARG A 403 -28.33 -3.00 9.25
N ALA A 404 -29.61 -3.13 8.88
CA ALA A 404 -30.47 -1.97 8.62
C ALA A 404 -30.66 -1.11 9.87
N GLN A 405 -30.77 -1.73 11.06
CA GLN A 405 -30.81 -1.01 12.34
C GLN A 405 -29.51 -0.27 12.62
N LEU A 406 -28.35 -0.92 12.41
CA LEU A 406 -27.03 -0.29 12.57
C LEU A 406 -26.88 0.92 11.65
N ARG A 407 -27.17 0.76 10.36
CA ARG A 407 -27.12 1.86 9.39
C ARG A 407 -28.01 3.02 9.83
N LYS A 408 -29.26 2.73 10.21
CA LYS A 408 -30.19 3.76 10.69
C LYS A 408 -29.68 4.49 11.94
N ALA A 409 -29.05 3.79 12.87
CA ALA A 409 -28.47 4.40 14.07
C ALA A 409 -27.33 5.37 13.71
N ILE A 410 -26.45 4.99 12.78
CA ILE A 410 -25.36 5.86 12.30
C ILE A 410 -25.95 7.09 11.57
N GLU A 411 -26.86 6.87 10.63
CA GLU A 411 -27.48 7.95 9.85
C GLU A 411 -28.30 8.91 10.74
N ALA A 412 -28.90 8.41 11.83
CA ALA A 412 -29.57 9.25 12.81
C ALA A 412 -28.59 10.18 13.52
N VAL A 413 -27.43 9.69 13.98
CA VAL A 413 -26.39 10.53 14.60
C VAL A 413 -25.86 11.57 13.61
N ILE A 414 -25.57 11.16 12.37
CA ILE A 414 -25.16 12.07 11.30
C ILE A 414 -26.21 13.18 11.10
N ALA A 415 -27.49 12.84 11.01
CA ALA A 415 -28.56 13.80 10.77
C ALA A 415 -28.84 14.71 11.98
N GLU A 416 -28.91 14.15 13.19
CA GLU A 416 -29.21 14.88 14.43
C GLU A 416 -28.15 15.93 14.76
N LEU A 417 -26.88 15.60 14.49
CA LEU A 417 -25.74 16.49 14.74
C LEU A 417 -25.28 17.23 13.49
N ALA A 418 -25.97 17.06 12.36
CA ALA A 418 -25.64 17.62 11.05
C ALA A 418 -24.16 17.40 10.68
N LEU A 419 -23.67 16.17 10.82
CA LEU A 419 -22.28 15.81 10.52
C LEU A 419 -22.08 15.61 9.02
N ASP A 420 -20.91 16.00 8.53
CA ASP A 420 -20.45 15.67 7.17
C ASP A 420 -19.72 14.31 7.15
N ALA A 421 -19.06 13.95 8.25
CA ALA A 421 -18.44 12.64 8.43
C ALA A 421 -18.30 12.28 9.91
N ILE A 422 -18.13 10.98 10.18
CA ILE A 422 -17.67 10.45 11.46
C ILE A 422 -16.23 9.98 11.29
N ALA A 423 -15.30 10.54 12.06
CA ALA A 423 -13.90 10.22 12.07
C ALA A 423 -13.52 9.21 13.16
N TYR A 424 -12.69 8.23 12.82
CA TYR A 424 -12.11 7.26 13.75
C TYR A 424 -10.81 6.62 13.22
N PRO A 425 -9.97 6.03 14.09
CA PRO A 425 -8.80 5.28 13.63
C PRO A 425 -9.20 4.17 12.65
N THR A 426 -8.58 4.12 11.47
CA THR A 426 -8.78 3.01 10.50
C THR A 426 -8.51 1.65 11.16
N ILE A 427 -7.51 1.59 12.03
CA ILE A 427 -7.18 0.45 12.89
C ILE A 427 -6.51 0.95 14.18
N LYS A 428 -6.78 0.28 15.30
CA LYS A 428 -6.38 0.75 16.65
C LYS A 428 -4.95 0.41 17.06
N ARG A 429 -4.22 -0.38 16.25
CA ARG A 429 -2.90 -0.92 16.56
C ARG A 429 -1.99 -0.81 15.35
N THR A 430 -0.70 -0.66 15.59
CA THR A 430 0.32 -0.70 14.53
C THR A 430 0.38 -2.07 13.88
N GLN A 431 0.98 -2.09 12.70
CA GLN A 431 1.37 -3.28 11.94
C GLN A 431 2.15 -4.24 12.83
N VAL A 432 1.69 -5.49 12.96
CA VAL A 432 2.42 -6.54 13.70
C VAL A 432 3.58 -7.10 12.88
N PHE A 433 4.50 -7.82 13.53
CA PHE A 433 5.54 -8.55 12.80
C PHE A 433 4.94 -9.73 12.02
N THR A 434 5.59 -10.13 10.93
CA THR A 434 5.20 -11.32 10.18
C THR A 434 5.12 -12.54 11.10
N GLY A 435 4.02 -13.30 10.98
CA GLY A 435 3.74 -14.47 11.82
C GLY A 435 2.86 -14.18 13.05
N GLU A 436 2.64 -12.91 13.39
CA GLU A 436 1.76 -12.51 14.48
C GLU A 436 0.32 -12.23 14.00
N ALA A 437 -0.65 -12.39 14.90
CA ALA A 437 -2.04 -12.04 14.63
C ALA A 437 -2.25 -10.52 14.78
N GLN A 438 -2.84 -9.89 13.77
CA GLN A 438 -3.16 -8.46 13.80
C GLN A 438 -4.45 -8.21 14.61
N ALA A 439 -4.35 -7.47 15.70
CA ALA A 439 -5.48 -7.04 16.51
C ALA A 439 -5.90 -5.58 16.19
N GLY A 440 -7.01 -5.15 16.79
CA GLY A 440 -7.43 -3.73 16.80
C GLY A 440 -8.25 -3.28 15.58
N SER A 441 -8.75 -4.21 14.76
CA SER A 441 -9.64 -3.86 13.66
C SER A 441 -10.95 -3.22 14.15
N ASN A 442 -11.36 -2.13 13.49
CA ASN A 442 -12.64 -1.45 13.67
C ASN A 442 -13.52 -1.56 12.41
N CYS A 443 -13.22 -2.53 11.54
CA CYS A 443 -13.77 -2.56 10.19
C CYS A 443 -15.29 -2.76 10.10
N SER A 444 -15.89 -3.34 11.13
CA SER A 444 -17.29 -3.80 11.10
C SER A 444 -18.30 -2.66 11.00
N LEU A 445 -17.97 -1.44 11.43
CA LEU A 445 -18.93 -0.33 11.43
C LEU A 445 -19.39 0.02 10.00
N SER A 446 -18.45 0.33 9.10
CA SER A 446 -18.73 0.60 7.68
C SER A 446 -19.11 -0.66 6.90
N ALA A 447 -18.50 -1.80 7.22
CA ALA A 447 -18.83 -3.08 6.58
C ALA A 447 -20.26 -3.53 6.83
N ASN A 448 -20.76 -3.35 8.06
CA ASN A 448 -22.08 -3.85 8.45
C ASN A 448 -23.21 -2.87 8.15
N SER A 449 -22.92 -1.58 8.09
CA SER A 449 -23.89 -0.56 7.68
C SER A 449 -24.02 -0.42 6.16
N GLY A 450 -22.98 -0.77 5.40
CA GLY A 450 -22.94 -0.53 3.94
C GLY A 450 -22.70 0.93 3.56
N LEU A 451 -22.34 1.77 4.53
CA LEU A 451 -21.97 3.17 4.34
C LEU A 451 -20.53 3.29 3.80
N PRO A 452 -20.20 4.38 3.08
CA PRO A 452 -18.87 4.60 2.55
C PRO A 452 -17.90 4.98 3.65
N ALA A 453 -16.67 4.48 3.54
CA ALA A 453 -15.60 4.80 4.48
C ALA A 453 -14.26 4.95 3.76
N LEU A 454 -13.59 6.07 4.00
CA LEU A 454 -12.32 6.41 3.37
C LEU A 454 -11.21 6.41 4.42
N SER A 455 -10.14 5.65 4.16
CA SER A 455 -8.90 5.74 4.92
C SER A 455 -7.93 6.70 4.23
N MET A 456 -7.44 7.69 4.96
CA MET A 456 -6.47 8.68 4.47
C MET A 456 -5.21 8.70 5.35
N PRO A 457 -4.02 8.93 4.77
CA PRO A 457 -2.80 9.15 5.52
C PRO A 457 -2.89 10.41 6.41
N VAL A 458 -2.51 10.26 7.69
CA VAL A 458 -2.46 11.40 8.64
C VAL A 458 -1.13 11.53 9.39
N GLY A 459 -0.15 10.71 9.02
CA GLY A 459 1.20 10.79 9.57
C GLY A 459 1.82 9.43 9.83
N PHE A 460 2.77 9.44 10.76
CA PHE A 460 3.61 8.30 11.10
C PHE A 460 3.77 8.18 12.60
N THR A 461 3.85 6.95 13.10
CA THR A 461 4.29 6.68 14.47
C THR A 461 5.75 7.12 14.67
N GLY A 462 6.21 7.23 15.92
CA GLY A 462 7.61 7.57 16.22
C GLY A 462 8.66 6.62 15.63
N ASN A 463 8.25 5.39 15.24
CA ASN A 463 9.12 4.41 14.58
C ASN A 463 8.99 4.42 13.04
N GLY A 464 8.33 5.42 12.45
CA GLY A 464 8.21 5.58 11.01
C GLY A 464 7.18 4.67 10.33
N LEU A 465 6.23 4.11 11.08
CA LEU A 465 5.12 3.33 10.50
C LEU A 465 3.93 4.23 10.16
N PRO A 466 3.32 4.09 8.97
CA PRO A 466 2.16 4.88 8.56
C PRO A 466 0.95 4.78 9.50
N VAL A 467 0.22 5.87 9.65
CA VAL A 467 -1.04 5.98 10.39
C VAL A 467 -2.15 6.49 9.46
N GLY A 468 -3.33 5.86 9.52
CA GLY A 468 -4.51 6.22 8.75
C GLY A 468 -5.69 6.64 9.63
N LEU A 469 -6.34 7.74 9.24
CA LEU A 469 -7.62 8.17 9.77
C LEU A 469 -8.73 7.69 8.83
N GLU A 470 -9.81 7.17 9.38
CA GLU A 470 -11.00 6.80 8.61
C GLU A 470 -12.08 7.86 8.75
N LEU A 471 -12.67 8.27 7.63
CA LEU A 471 -13.86 9.11 7.56
C LEU A 471 -15.02 8.24 7.04
N LEU A 472 -16.08 8.12 7.84
CA LEU A 472 -17.33 7.45 7.49
C LEU A 472 -18.38 8.49 7.10
N GLY A 473 -18.97 8.35 5.93
CA GLY A 473 -19.96 9.30 5.39
C GLY A 473 -21.37 8.75 5.40
N GLY A 474 -22.33 9.62 5.05
CA GLY A 474 -23.67 9.20 4.68
C GLY A 474 -23.66 8.37 3.39
N PHE A 475 -24.74 7.62 3.16
CA PHE A 475 -24.84 6.78 1.98
C PHE A 475 -24.79 7.60 0.69
N LEU A 476 -23.98 7.15 -0.27
CA LEU A 476 -23.68 7.84 -1.53
C LEU A 476 -23.03 9.22 -1.39
N GLN A 477 -22.44 9.54 -0.22
CA GLN A 477 -21.59 10.72 -0.01
C GLN A 477 -20.10 10.41 -0.19
N ASP A 478 -19.80 9.39 -0.99
CA ASP A 478 -18.45 8.89 -1.23
C ASP A 478 -17.48 9.96 -1.76
N ALA A 479 -17.97 10.82 -2.67
CA ALA A 479 -17.16 11.87 -3.29
C ALA A 479 -16.87 13.02 -2.33
N GLU A 480 -17.82 13.34 -1.45
CA GLU A 480 -17.65 14.33 -0.38
C GLU A 480 -16.55 13.90 0.60
N LEU A 481 -16.51 12.62 1.00
CA LEU A 481 -15.42 12.08 1.83
C LEU A 481 -14.05 12.25 1.17
N LEU A 482 -13.95 11.98 -0.13
CA LEU A 482 -12.70 12.13 -0.86
C LEU A 482 -12.28 13.60 -0.95
N ALA A 483 -13.23 14.51 -1.13
CA ALA A 483 -12.92 15.94 -1.17
C ALA A 483 -12.46 16.51 0.18
N MET A 484 -13.00 16.01 1.29
CA MET A 484 -12.47 16.32 2.63
C MET A 484 -11.01 15.87 2.76
N ALA A 485 -10.73 14.61 2.41
CA ALA A 485 -9.37 14.06 2.48
C ALA A 485 -8.39 14.78 1.54
N TYR A 486 -8.84 15.17 0.34
CA TYR A 486 -8.05 15.95 -0.61
C TYR A 486 -7.63 17.30 -0.04
N ALA A 487 -8.53 18.01 0.65
CA ALA A 487 -8.19 19.30 1.26
C ALA A 487 -7.07 19.18 2.31
N TYR A 488 -7.10 18.12 3.13
CA TYR A 488 -6.03 17.79 4.07
C TYR A 488 -4.73 17.41 3.35
N GLU A 489 -4.81 16.55 2.33
CA GLU A 489 -3.66 16.11 1.53
C GLU A 489 -2.91 17.30 0.91
N GLN A 490 -3.64 18.23 0.29
CA GLN A 490 -3.06 19.42 -0.35
C GLN A 490 -2.39 20.37 0.64
N ALA A 491 -2.88 20.45 1.88
CA ALA A 491 -2.32 21.34 2.89
C ALA A 491 -1.06 20.78 3.56
N LEU A 492 -0.98 19.46 3.76
CA LEU A 492 0.04 18.85 4.62
C LEU A 492 0.95 17.83 3.93
N THR A 493 0.66 17.40 2.70
CA THR A 493 1.40 16.35 1.97
C THR A 493 1.74 15.15 2.87
N PRO A 494 0.73 14.48 3.47
CA PRO A 494 0.95 13.48 4.52
C PRO A 494 1.61 12.19 4.03
N ARG A 495 1.66 11.99 2.71
CA ARG A 495 2.31 10.84 2.09
C ARG A 495 3.84 10.97 2.11
N ARG A 496 4.54 9.87 2.43
CA ARG A 496 5.98 9.71 2.20
C ARG A 496 6.25 8.35 1.58
N ALA A 497 7.05 8.30 0.53
CA ALA A 497 7.42 7.03 -0.10
C ALA A 497 8.21 6.12 0.86
N PRO A 498 8.06 4.78 0.77
CA PRO A 498 8.82 3.85 1.58
C PRO A 498 10.31 3.88 1.23
N SER A 499 11.18 3.93 2.24
CA SER A 499 12.63 4.01 2.05
C SER A 499 13.26 2.73 1.47
N THR A 500 12.57 1.58 1.54
CA THR A 500 13.10 0.29 1.08
C THR A 500 12.93 0.05 -0.42
N THR A 501 12.21 0.93 -1.11
CA THR A 501 12.00 0.86 -2.57
C THR A 501 12.24 2.23 -3.21
N PRO A 502 13.49 2.76 -3.13
CA PRO A 502 13.84 4.08 -3.67
C PRO A 502 13.64 4.17 -5.20
N PRO A 503 13.86 5.34 -5.82
CA PRO A 503 14.02 5.44 -7.27
C PRO A 503 15.09 4.44 -7.79
N LEU A 504 14.91 3.96 -9.02
CA LEU A 504 15.95 3.15 -9.67
C LEU A 504 17.02 4.06 -10.27
N GLU A 505 18.28 3.70 -10.09
CA GLU A 505 19.41 4.37 -10.69
C GLU A 505 19.76 3.68 -12.01
N SER A 506 19.49 4.33 -13.15
CA SER A 506 19.70 3.75 -14.49
C SER A 506 18.98 2.40 -14.68
N GLY A 507 17.78 2.25 -14.10
CA GLY A 507 16.97 1.02 -14.17
C GLY A 507 17.39 -0.09 -13.19
N LEU A 508 18.32 0.19 -12.28
CA LEU A 508 18.81 -0.77 -11.29
C LEU A 508 18.55 -0.27 -9.86
N ALA A 509 18.36 -1.21 -8.93
CA ALA A 509 18.28 -0.89 -7.51
C ALA A 509 19.65 -0.44 -6.97
N SER A 510 19.64 0.50 -6.03
CA SER A 510 20.85 0.89 -5.30
C SER A 510 21.47 -0.32 -4.62
N ARG A 511 22.80 -0.40 -4.64
CA ARG A 511 23.56 -1.49 -4.01
C ARG A 511 23.83 -1.16 -2.55
N ALA A 512 24.01 -2.21 -1.74
CA ALA A 512 24.54 -2.07 -0.40
C ALA A 512 25.89 -1.33 -0.44
N GLN A 513 26.08 -0.41 0.50
CA GLN A 513 27.30 0.38 0.64
C GLN A 513 28.16 -0.24 1.75
N THR A 514 29.41 -0.57 1.42
CA THR A 514 30.36 -1.14 2.38
C THR A 514 31.42 -0.12 2.72
N PHE A 515 31.74 -0.01 4.01
CA PHE A 515 32.80 0.86 4.52
C PHE A 515 33.64 0.10 5.55
N SER A 516 34.93 0.40 5.57
CA SER A 516 35.87 -0.18 6.53
C SER A 516 36.53 0.92 7.33
N LEU A 517 36.70 0.68 8.62
CA LEU A 517 37.25 1.63 9.57
C LEU A 517 38.40 0.98 10.34
N SER A 518 39.57 1.62 10.32
CA SER A 518 40.65 1.31 11.24
C SER A 518 40.74 2.40 12.30
N PHE A 519 40.62 2.00 13.56
CA PHE A 519 40.77 2.87 14.71
C PHE A 519 42.08 2.54 15.42
N GLU A 520 43.05 3.46 15.37
CA GLU A 520 44.35 3.30 16.04
C GLU A 520 44.66 4.53 16.91
N ARG A 521 44.62 4.35 18.24
CA ARG A 521 44.96 5.37 19.24
C ARG A 521 45.55 4.70 20.48
N SER A 522 46.67 5.22 20.99
CA SER A 522 47.37 4.66 22.16
C SER A 522 47.71 3.17 21.96
N SER A 523 47.29 2.28 22.87
CA SER A 523 47.48 0.82 22.80
C SER A 523 46.28 0.07 22.19
N ILE A 524 45.30 0.81 21.66
CA ILE A 524 44.05 0.27 21.11
C ILE A 524 44.10 0.30 19.59
N ARG A 525 43.86 -0.87 18.99
CA ARG A 525 43.67 -1.04 17.54
C ARG A 525 42.41 -1.86 17.29
N LEU A 526 41.46 -1.26 16.59
CA LEU A 526 40.24 -1.93 16.14
C LEU A 526 40.14 -1.83 14.63
N TRP A 527 39.64 -2.88 14.02
CA TRP A 527 39.18 -2.90 12.65
C TRP A 527 37.69 -3.18 12.65
N ALA A 528 36.93 -2.44 11.85
CA ALA A 528 35.53 -2.70 11.62
C ALA A 528 35.21 -2.64 10.12
N GLU A 529 34.30 -3.48 9.69
CA GLU A 529 33.63 -3.42 8.41
C GLU A 529 32.13 -3.29 8.67
N PHE A 530 31.48 -2.52 7.81
CA PHE A 530 30.08 -2.24 7.91
C PHE A 530 29.46 -2.31 6.52
N GLU A 531 28.23 -2.80 6.46
CA GLU A 531 27.45 -2.81 5.23
C GLU A 531 26.08 -2.21 5.50
N PHE A 532 25.71 -1.22 4.70
CA PHE A 532 24.43 -0.53 4.74
C PHE A 532 23.60 -0.91 3.52
N ASP A 533 22.48 -1.57 3.74
CA ASP A 533 21.53 -1.91 2.69
C ASP A 533 20.21 -1.15 2.88
N VAL A 534 20.00 -0.14 2.05
CA VAL A 534 18.76 0.65 1.99
C VAL A 534 17.55 -0.25 1.72
N LEU A 535 17.69 -1.26 0.87
CA LEU A 535 16.60 -2.08 0.38
C LEU A 535 16.06 -3.01 1.46
N THR A 536 16.92 -3.52 2.34
CA THR A 536 16.51 -4.32 3.48
C THR A 536 16.39 -3.52 4.77
N ASN A 537 16.83 -2.25 4.75
CA ASN A 537 16.97 -1.38 5.92
C ASN A 537 17.84 -2.02 7.02
N LEU A 538 18.85 -2.79 6.62
CA LEU A 538 19.78 -3.46 7.52
C LEU A 538 21.13 -2.76 7.51
N PHE A 539 21.67 -2.60 8.71
CA PHE A 539 23.04 -2.19 8.98
C PHE A 539 23.78 -3.41 9.55
N HIS A 540 24.66 -3.99 8.76
CA HIS A 540 25.57 -5.05 9.17
C HIS A 540 26.86 -4.45 9.71
N PHE A 541 27.44 -5.10 10.72
CA PHE A 541 28.77 -4.78 11.21
C PHE A 541 29.56 -6.05 11.53
N ASP A 542 30.86 -5.99 11.31
CA ASP A 542 31.89 -6.89 11.84
C ASP A 542 32.99 -6.02 12.44
N ILE A 543 33.22 -6.14 13.75
CA ILE A 543 34.24 -5.39 14.46
C ILE A 543 35.15 -6.34 15.23
N ARG A 544 36.45 -6.08 15.20
CA ARG A 544 37.44 -6.86 15.94
C ARG A 544 38.58 -6.00 16.45
N LYS A 545 39.12 -6.41 17.58
CA LYS A 545 40.39 -5.95 18.12
C LYS A 545 41.53 -6.57 17.33
N GLU A 546 42.42 -5.74 16.81
CA GLU A 546 43.50 -6.20 15.95
C GLU A 546 44.64 -6.85 16.75
N PRO A 547 45.35 -7.83 16.14
CA PRO A 547 46.57 -8.39 16.72
C PRO A 547 47.58 -7.29 17.07
N GLY A 548 48.07 -7.30 18.32
CA GLY A 548 49.01 -6.30 18.84
C GLY A 548 48.36 -5.14 19.58
N SER A 549 47.03 -5.07 19.65
CA SER A 549 46.35 -4.18 20.60
C SER A 549 46.48 -4.72 22.03
N SER A 550 47.22 -4.00 22.89
CA SER A 550 47.52 -4.42 24.26
C SER A 550 46.61 -3.80 25.32
N GLY A 551 45.88 -2.72 25.00
CA GLY A 551 44.93 -2.09 25.93
C GLY A 551 43.61 -2.84 26.05
N ILE A 552 42.90 -2.58 27.15
CA ILE A 552 41.58 -3.15 27.41
C ILE A 552 40.51 -2.27 26.77
N VAL A 553 39.76 -2.83 25.81
CA VAL A 553 38.56 -2.19 25.24
C VAL A 553 37.39 -2.53 26.16
N HIS A 554 36.74 -1.50 26.69
CA HIS A 554 35.55 -1.65 27.52
C HIS A 554 34.27 -1.70 26.67
N ALA A 555 34.21 -0.89 25.61
CA ALA A 555 33.12 -0.93 24.65
C ALA A 555 33.51 -0.22 23.34
N ALA A 556 32.86 -0.61 22.24
CA ALA A 556 32.83 0.17 21.01
C ALA A 556 31.38 0.34 20.55
N THR A 557 30.95 1.58 20.33
CA THR A 557 29.55 1.94 20.07
C THR A 557 29.42 2.89 18.89
N LEU A 558 28.25 2.93 18.26
CA LEU A 558 27.90 3.96 17.28
C LEU A 558 27.08 5.08 17.91
N VAL A 559 27.38 6.31 17.48
CA VAL A 559 26.66 7.53 17.83
C VAL A 559 26.33 8.28 16.54
N ILE A 560 25.19 8.98 16.52
CA ILE A 560 24.79 9.85 15.41
C ILE A 560 24.94 11.29 15.89
N ASP A 561 25.64 12.14 15.14
CA ASP A 561 25.64 13.60 15.34
C ASP A 561 24.33 14.19 14.79
N ARG A 562 23.49 14.72 15.67
CA ARG A 562 22.16 15.23 15.35
C ARG A 562 22.16 16.69 14.90
N ASP A 563 23.12 17.48 15.36
CA ASP A 563 23.14 18.94 15.18
C ASP A 563 24.18 19.39 14.13
N GLU A 564 24.90 18.44 13.51
CA GLU A 564 25.95 18.68 12.49
C GLU A 564 27.14 19.51 13.00
N ASP A 565 27.19 19.75 14.31
CA ASP A 565 28.25 20.51 14.97
C ASP A 565 29.53 19.67 15.18
N GLY A 566 29.50 18.38 14.82
CA GLY A 566 30.60 17.43 14.99
C GLY A 566 30.78 16.96 16.44
N ASP A 567 29.86 17.31 17.35
CA ASP A 567 29.93 16.90 18.75
C ASP A 567 29.31 15.51 18.91
N ALA A 568 30.16 14.49 19.02
CA ALA A 568 29.70 13.12 19.17
C ALA A 568 28.96 12.85 20.50
N GLN A 569 28.62 13.84 21.33
CA GLN A 569 27.99 13.65 22.65
C GLN A 569 26.55 13.13 22.64
N ASP A 570 25.99 12.89 21.46
CA ASP A 570 24.66 12.32 21.28
C ASP A 570 24.48 10.90 21.86
N PRO A 571 23.21 10.47 22.05
CA PRO A 571 22.89 9.12 22.52
C PRO A 571 23.46 8.02 21.62
N ILE A 572 23.92 6.94 22.25
CA ILE A 572 24.38 5.73 21.57
C ILE A 572 23.20 5.08 20.83
N VAL A 573 23.41 4.74 19.55
CA VAL A 573 22.41 4.05 18.72
C VAL A 573 22.65 2.54 18.63
N LEU A 574 23.91 2.11 18.76
CA LEU A 574 24.27 0.70 18.69
C LEU A 574 25.52 0.40 19.51
N ASN A 575 25.51 -0.71 20.26
CA ASN A 575 26.73 -1.27 20.84
C ASN A 575 27.26 -2.34 19.88
N LEU A 576 28.48 -2.16 19.40
CA LEU A 576 29.13 -3.06 18.43
C LEU A 576 29.98 -4.11 19.13
N LEU A 577 30.74 -3.69 20.15
CA LEU A 577 31.68 -4.55 20.88
C LEU A 577 31.45 -4.35 22.39
N PRO A 578 30.77 -5.27 23.08
CA PRO A 578 30.55 -5.18 24.52
C PRO A 578 31.84 -5.50 25.32
N PRO A 579 31.84 -5.32 26.66
CA PRO A 579 32.97 -5.69 27.50
C PRO A 579 33.42 -7.14 27.30
N ASP A 580 34.70 -7.39 27.53
CA ASP A 580 35.33 -8.73 27.50
C ASP A 580 35.16 -9.49 26.16
N THR A 581 34.93 -8.76 25.06
CA THR A 581 34.75 -9.30 23.72
C THR A 581 35.80 -8.71 22.77
N ASP A 582 36.55 -9.57 22.09
CA ASP A 582 37.59 -9.13 21.14
C ASP A 582 37.07 -9.05 19.69
N ALA A 583 35.93 -9.68 19.37
CA ALA A 583 35.28 -9.56 18.06
C ALA A 583 33.77 -9.78 18.15
N ALA A 584 33.00 -9.08 17.34
CA ALA A 584 31.56 -9.21 17.25
C ALA A 584 31.07 -8.88 15.85
N GLN A 585 30.00 -9.57 15.42
CA GLN A 585 29.30 -9.29 14.18
C GLN A 585 27.79 -9.30 14.43
N GLY A 586 27.04 -8.52 13.66
CA GLY A 586 25.59 -8.44 13.85
C GLY A 586 24.87 -7.64 12.77
N ASN A 587 23.54 -7.71 12.81
CA ASN A 587 22.64 -6.93 11.97
C ASN A 587 21.75 -6.06 12.84
N HIS A 588 21.52 -4.82 12.40
CA HIS A 588 20.64 -3.88 13.07
C HIS A 588 19.66 -3.28 12.06
N PHE A 589 18.37 -3.28 12.39
CA PHE A 589 17.36 -2.61 11.58
C PHE A 589 17.33 -1.12 11.92
N MET A 590 17.66 -0.27 10.96
CA MET A 590 17.87 1.15 11.24
C MET A 590 16.56 1.89 11.48
N SER A 591 16.58 2.82 12.44
CA SER A 591 15.56 3.87 12.53
C SER A 591 15.69 4.84 11.35
N ALA A 592 14.66 5.67 11.11
CA ALA A 592 14.74 6.73 10.09
C ALA A 592 15.93 7.67 10.35
N GLN A 593 16.07 8.15 11.59
CA GLN A 593 17.19 9.00 11.99
C GLN A 593 18.55 8.32 11.75
N PHE A 594 18.67 7.01 11.99
CA PHE A 594 19.91 6.29 11.75
C PHE A 594 20.22 6.15 10.26
N ARG A 595 19.23 5.83 9.42
CA ARG A 595 19.43 5.85 7.96
C ARG A 595 19.90 7.20 7.45
N ASP A 596 19.22 8.27 7.84
CA ASP A 596 19.53 9.63 7.37
C ASP A 596 20.96 10.00 7.76
N ALA A 597 21.37 9.68 9.00
CA ALA A 597 22.74 9.90 9.46
C ALA A 597 23.79 9.10 8.68
N VAL A 598 23.49 7.88 8.24
CA VAL A 598 24.41 7.10 7.38
C VAL A 598 24.59 7.81 6.03
N VAL A 599 23.48 8.24 5.41
CA VAL A 599 23.50 8.94 4.12
C VAL A 599 24.26 10.27 4.22
N ASP A 600 24.06 11.00 5.30
CA ASP A 600 24.67 12.31 5.54
C ASP A 600 26.10 12.24 6.11
N ARG A 601 26.64 11.03 6.32
CA ARG A 601 27.96 10.80 6.94
C ARG A 601 28.09 11.44 8.32
N ARG A 602 27.10 11.22 9.17
CA ARG A 602 27.02 11.73 10.56
C ARG A 602 27.11 10.62 11.61
N VAL A 603 27.66 9.46 11.25
CA VAL A 603 27.81 8.31 12.17
C VAL A 603 29.24 8.20 12.66
N TYR A 604 29.41 8.06 13.98
CA TYR A 604 30.71 8.00 14.64
C TYR A 604 30.88 6.70 15.41
N LEU A 605 32.04 6.04 15.26
CA LEU A 605 32.50 5.00 16.17
C LEU A 605 33.07 5.67 17.42
N ARG A 606 32.49 5.39 18.58
CA ARG A 606 33.00 5.78 19.89
C ARG A 606 33.60 4.57 20.62
N VAL A 607 34.87 4.68 20.99
CA VAL A 607 35.61 3.62 21.69
C VAL A 607 35.88 4.04 23.13
N PHE A 608 35.59 3.12 24.05
CA PHE A 608 35.88 3.24 25.47
C PHE A 608 36.97 2.24 25.82
N ALA A 609 38.06 2.70 26.42
CA ALA A 609 39.20 1.87 26.78
C ALA A 609 39.91 2.41 28.02
N ASP A 610 40.74 1.56 28.64
CA ASP A 610 41.56 1.87 29.81
C ASP A 610 42.46 3.11 29.66
N SER A 611 42.91 3.38 28.43
CA SER A 611 43.81 4.48 28.08
C SER A 611 43.09 5.74 27.58
N PHE A 612 41.75 5.77 27.59
CA PHE A 612 40.93 6.86 27.06
C PHE A 612 40.20 7.65 28.17
N PRO A 613 39.75 8.89 27.88
CA PRO A 613 38.87 9.63 28.80
C PRO A 613 37.56 8.86 29.04
N ARG A 614 36.87 9.18 30.15
CA ARG A 614 35.60 8.53 30.52
C ARG A 614 34.50 8.67 29.47
N THR A 615 34.56 9.71 28.65
CA THR A 615 33.63 9.97 27.54
C THR A 615 33.93 9.15 26.29
N GLY A 616 35.03 8.39 26.28
CA GLY A 616 35.53 7.67 25.11
C GLY A 616 36.16 8.60 24.06
N VAL A 617 36.62 8.00 22.97
CA VAL A 617 37.18 8.69 21.80
C VAL A 617 36.33 8.35 20.58
N ALA A 618 35.90 9.36 19.83
CA ALA A 618 35.07 9.20 18.64
C ALA A 618 35.89 9.33 17.35
N GLN A 619 35.49 8.59 16.32
CA GLN A 619 36.00 8.66 14.94
C GLN A 619 34.84 8.55 13.97
N LEU A 620 34.78 9.45 12.98
CA LEU A 620 33.74 9.44 11.95
C LEU A 620 33.86 8.17 11.07
N LEU A 621 32.72 7.63 10.65
CA LEU A 621 32.64 6.64 9.58
C LEU A 621 32.66 7.40 8.25
N GLU A 622 33.82 7.47 7.60
CA GLU A 622 34.04 8.20 6.33
C GLU A 622 33.52 7.49 5.07
#